data_AF-A0AAJ1HUP9-F1
#
_entry.id   AF-A0AAJ1HUP9-F1
#
_cell.length_a   1.000
_cell.length_b   1.000
_cell.length_c   1.000
_cell.angle_alpha   90.00
_cell.angle_beta   90.00
_cell.angle_gamma   90.00
#
_symmetry.space_group_name_H-M   'P 1'
#
loop_
_entity.id
_entity.type
_entity.pdbx_description
1 polymer ?
#
loop_
_entity_poly.entity_id
_entity_poly.type
_entity_poly.pdbx_seq_one_letter_code
_entity_poly.pdbx_strand_id
1 'polypeptide(L)'
;MKWLTYNHCTGPQKSQETRHFQLRSALATPGGKGSQQPVHFIGDSMAHSSTGGSRHAKRTSLKQPRNMTALLKSLLWMVAAAGLAPDAQAVMKCLADGKTWYQDAPCPQGTTAKPMQLDPPPASPEPLRNSMPTEPATKPASAPAPQAVSPSSMLEEEARMCLDWYQKNAGLPPGATYMSATKDRRVVTLVIAAPVSMTNHTGARVQGTTQTPASCEINGGKIDDGWTRTHARRGNWIQ
;
A
#
# COMPACT_ATOMS: atom_id res chain seq x y z
N MET A 1 5.36 -3.30 -59.45
CA MET A 1 4.96 -3.91 -58.16
C MET A 1 6.24 -4.13 -57.35
N LYS A 2 6.49 -3.28 -56.34
CA LYS A 2 7.70 -3.29 -55.50
C LYS A 2 7.34 -3.91 -54.15
N TRP A 3 8.01 -4.99 -53.78
CA TRP A 3 7.91 -5.59 -52.45
C TRP A 3 8.83 -4.84 -51.49
N LEU A 4 8.29 -4.35 -50.39
CA LEU A 4 9.04 -3.76 -49.28
C LEU A 4 9.29 -4.86 -48.23
N THR A 5 10.56 -5.16 -48.02
CA THR A 5 11.08 -6.08 -47.01
C THR A 5 10.90 -5.47 -45.62
N TYR A 6 10.19 -6.17 -44.74
CA TYR A 6 10.02 -5.80 -43.33
C TYR A 6 11.28 -6.21 -42.54
N ASN A 7 11.94 -5.23 -41.91
CA ASN A 7 13.04 -5.48 -40.97
C ASN A 7 12.47 -5.91 -39.61
N HIS A 8 12.95 -7.05 -39.14
CA HIS A 8 12.79 -7.54 -37.76
C HIS A 8 13.54 -6.64 -36.79
N CYS A 9 12.83 -5.99 -35.86
CA CYS A 9 13.42 -5.43 -34.64
C CYS A 9 13.30 -6.45 -33.51
N THR A 10 14.39 -7.15 -33.22
CA THR A 10 14.60 -7.91 -31.98
C THR A 10 14.85 -6.94 -30.83
N GLY A 11 13.84 -6.70 -29.99
CA GLY A 11 14.00 -5.99 -28.72
C GLY A 11 14.50 -6.94 -27.62
N PRO A 12 15.34 -6.46 -26.68
CA PRO A 12 15.89 -7.29 -25.62
C PRO A 12 14.87 -7.66 -24.54
N GLN A 13 15.16 -8.83 -23.99
CA GLN A 13 14.39 -9.71 -23.13
C GLN A 13 14.08 -9.08 -21.76
N LYS A 14 12.81 -9.16 -21.34
CA LYS A 14 12.33 -8.84 -19.99
C LYS A 14 13.07 -9.70 -18.96
N SER A 15 13.75 -9.07 -18.00
CA SER A 15 13.99 -9.67 -16.69
C SER A 15 12.84 -9.23 -15.77
N GLN A 16 11.85 -10.10 -15.59
CA GLN A 16 10.88 -9.98 -14.52
C GLN A 16 11.55 -10.46 -13.24
N GLU A 17 12.09 -9.54 -12.44
CA GLU A 17 12.43 -9.83 -11.05
C GLU A 17 11.16 -9.69 -10.21
N THR A 18 10.45 -10.81 -10.07
CA THR A 18 9.33 -10.99 -9.15
C THR A 18 9.85 -10.90 -7.72
N ARG A 19 9.96 -9.68 -7.17
CA ARG A 19 10.18 -9.49 -5.73
C ARG A 19 8.87 -9.76 -4.99
N HIS A 20 8.74 -10.96 -4.49
CA HIS A 20 7.79 -11.32 -3.43
C HIS A 20 8.08 -10.46 -2.19
N PHE A 21 7.36 -9.36 -2.02
CA PHE A 21 7.32 -8.62 -0.76
C PHE A 21 6.37 -9.36 0.20
N GLN A 22 6.89 -10.38 0.88
CA GLN A 22 6.21 -11.02 2.02
C GLN A 22 6.35 -10.10 3.24
N LEU A 23 5.43 -9.15 3.39
CA LEU A 23 5.17 -8.49 4.67
C LEU A 23 4.49 -9.50 5.60
N ARG A 24 5.31 -10.33 6.28
CA ARG A 24 4.86 -11.09 7.45
C ARG A 24 4.77 -10.14 8.64
N SER A 25 3.61 -9.51 8.82
CA SER A 25 3.23 -8.94 10.11
C SER A 25 2.94 -10.07 11.09
N ALA A 26 3.97 -10.44 11.88
CA ALA A 26 3.80 -11.33 13.02
C ALA A 26 3.15 -10.56 14.16
N LEU A 27 1.81 -10.53 14.19
CA LEU A 27 1.06 -10.25 15.41
C LEU A 27 1.20 -11.47 16.34
N ALA A 28 2.13 -11.37 17.28
CA ALA A 28 2.21 -12.28 18.41
C ALA A 28 0.98 -12.05 19.31
N THR A 29 0.01 -12.95 19.24
CA THR A 29 -1.10 -13.03 20.17
C THR A 29 -0.62 -13.71 21.46
N PRO A 30 -0.66 -13.08 22.64
CA PRO A 30 -0.49 -13.81 23.89
C PRO A 30 -1.72 -14.68 24.12
N GLY A 31 -1.48 -15.97 24.41
CA GLY A 31 -2.50 -16.99 24.55
C GLY A 31 -3.52 -16.67 25.64
N GLY A 32 -4.75 -16.35 25.22
CA GLY A 32 -5.94 -16.45 26.04
C GLY A 32 -6.43 -17.89 26.05
N LYS A 33 -6.34 -18.56 27.21
CA LYS A 33 -7.05 -19.82 27.46
C LYS A 33 -8.56 -19.53 27.50
N GLY A 34 -9.21 -19.59 26.34
CA GLY A 34 -10.66 -19.60 26.20
C GLY A 34 -11.21 -20.96 26.59
N SER A 35 -11.84 -21.01 27.75
CA SER A 35 -12.70 -22.11 28.20
C SER A 35 -13.89 -22.24 27.24
N GLN A 36 -13.93 -23.30 26.43
CA GLN A 36 -15.11 -23.66 25.65
C GLN A 36 -16.12 -24.31 26.59
N GLN A 37 -17.21 -23.62 26.89
CA GLN A 37 -18.46 -24.27 27.30
C GLN A 37 -19.17 -24.78 26.04
N PRO A 38 -19.55 -26.07 25.99
CA PRO A 38 -20.42 -26.56 24.94
C PRO A 38 -21.87 -26.14 25.22
N VAL A 39 -22.43 -25.33 24.34
CA VAL A 39 -23.89 -25.15 24.23
C VAL A 39 -24.47 -26.42 23.60
N HIS A 40 -25.20 -27.18 24.41
CA HIS A 40 -26.01 -28.32 23.97
C HIS A 40 -27.13 -27.84 23.04
N PHE A 41 -27.09 -28.25 21.78
CA PHE A 41 -28.28 -28.29 20.93
C PHE A 41 -28.96 -29.64 21.17
N ILE A 42 -30.18 -29.60 21.71
CA ILE A 42 -31.04 -30.76 21.91
C ILE A 42 -31.65 -31.09 20.55
N GLY A 43 -31.15 -32.13 19.91
CA GLY A 43 -31.80 -32.80 18.79
C GLY A 43 -32.08 -34.22 19.19
N ASP A 44 -33.33 -34.52 19.49
CA ASP A 44 -33.83 -35.85 19.78
C ASP A 44 -33.51 -36.82 18.62
N SER A 45 -32.71 -37.84 18.90
CA SER A 45 -32.64 -39.03 18.07
C SER A 45 -32.39 -40.24 18.94
N MET A 46 -33.26 -41.20 18.72
CA MET A 46 -33.53 -42.35 19.56
C MET A 46 -32.35 -43.32 19.61
N ALA A 47 -32.11 -43.78 20.83
CA ALA A 47 -31.63 -45.10 21.24
C ALA A 47 -30.98 -45.99 20.18
N HIS A 48 -29.72 -46.39 20.42
CA HIS A 48 -29.37 -47.82 20.52
C HIS A 48 -28.13 -47.98 21.42
N SER A 49 -28.28 -48.87 22.39
CA SER A 49 -27.31 -49.30 23.39
C SER A 49 -26.07 -49.96 22.77
N SER A 50 -24.87 -49.70 23.31
CA SER A 50 -23.91 -50.78 23.58
C SER A 50 -22.85 -50.35 24.59
N THR A 51 -22.86 -51.10 25.67
CA THR A 51 -21.92 -51.16 26.80
C THR A 51 -20.55 -51.64 26.34
N GLY A 52 -19.47 -51.07 26.89
CA GLY A 52 -18.12 -51.59 26.65
C GLY A 52 -17.04 -50.75 27.33
N GLY A 53 -16.80 -51.01 28.62
CA GLY A 53 -15.74 -50.37 29.38
C GLY A 53 -14.34 -50.86 29.02
N SER A 54 -13.32 -50.02 29.18
CA SER A 54 -11.96 -50.50 29.41
C SER A 54 -11.08 -49.51 30.16
N ARG A 55 -10.87 -49.88 31.42
CA ARG A 55 -9.75 -49.74 32.36
C ARG A 55 -8.54 -48.87 32.00
N HIS A 56 -8.17 -48.08 33.00
CA HIS A 56 -6.88 -47.48 33.36
C HIS A 56 -5.61 -48.03 32.68
N ALA A 57 -4.77 -47.09 32.22
CA ALA A 57 -3.32 -47.22 32.28
C ALA A 57 -2.68 -45.89 32.72
N LYS A 58 -2.28 -45.83 34.00
CA LYS A 58 -1.32 -44.86 34.54
C LYS A 58 0.03 -45.17 33.87
N ARG A 59 0.54 -44.26 33.03
CA ARG A 59 1.95 -44.28 32.61
C ARG A 59 2.70 -43.14 33.27
N THR A 60 3.69 -43.56 34.05
CA THR A 60 4.61 -42.76 34.85
C THR A 60 5.53 -41.92 33.97
N SER A 61 5.78 -40.72 34.50
CA SER A 61 6.79 -39.74 34.13
C SER A 61 8.16 -40.36 33.80
N LEU A 62 8.67 -40.04 32.61
CA LEU A 62 10.09 -40.10 32.29
C LEU A 62 10.56 -38.69 31.91
N LYS A 63 11.44 -38.18 32.78
CA LYS A 63 12.05 -36.85 32.76
C LYS A 63 12.82 -36.67 31.44
N GLN A 64 12.31 -35.83 30.56
CA GLN A 64 12.95 -35.51 29.28
C GLN A 64 14.21 -34.66 29.53
N PRO A 65 15.40 -35.08 29.06
CA PRO A 65 16.63 -34.31 29.21
C PRO A 65 16.54 -32.98 28.45
N ARG A 66 17.00 -31.93 29.12
CA ARG A 66 16.97 -30.53 28.69
C ARG A 66 17.65 -30.36 27.33
N ASN A 67 16.85 -29.87 26.38
CA ASN A 67 17.21 -29.49 25.01
C ASN A 67 18.34 -28.43 24.95
N MET A 68 19.61 -28.86 24.90
CA MET A 68 20.72 -27.94 24.57
C MET A 68 20.65 -27.44 23.10
N THR A 69 19.97 -28.17 22.23
CA THR A 69 19.74 -27.78 20.82
C THR A 69 18.76 -26.61 20.64
N ALA A 70 17.95 -26.28 21.66
CA ALA A 70 17.05 -25.13 21.60
C ALA A 70 17.79 -23.81 21.87
N LEU A 71 18.81 -23.82 22.73
CA LEU A 71 19.63 -22.64 23.02
C LEU A 71 20.50 -22.23 21.84
N LEU A 72 21.08 -23.20 21.11
CA LEU A 72 21.93 -22.92 19.94
C LEU A 72 21.11 -22.31 18.78
N LYS A 73 19.87 -22.76 18.57
CA LYS A 73 18.97 -22.18 17.56
C LYS A 73 18.52 -20.77 17.91
N SER A 74 18.28 -20.49 19.20
CA SER A 74 17.91 -19.14 19.65
C SER A 74 19.05 -18.13 19.43
N LEU A 75 20.30 -18.54 19.67
CA LEU A 75 21.46 -17.67 19.44
C LEU A 75 21.67 -17.34 17.95
N LEU A 76 21.44 -18.30 17.04
CA LEU A 76 21.56 -18.07 15.60
C LEU A 76 20.52 -17.06 15.07
N TRP A 77 19.31 -17.01 15.64
CA TRP A 77 18.29 -16.03 15.24
C TRP A 77 18.61 -14.61 15.69
N MET A 78 19.27 -14.44 16.83
CA MET A 78 19.64 -13.10 17.34
C MET A 78 20.75 -12.44 16.50
N VAL A 79 21.71 -13.21 15.97
CA VAL A 79 22.79 -12.64 15.13
C VAL A 79 22.28 -12.19 13.75
N ALA A 80 21.20 -12.79 13.23
CA ALA A 80 20.61 -12.39 11.95
C ALA A 80 19.84 -11.05 12.00
N ALA A 81 19.44 -10.58 13.20
CA ALA A 81 18.62 -9.38 13.35
C ALA A 81 19.42 -8.07 13.44
N ALA A 82 20.75 -8.12 13.64
CA ALA A 82 21.57 -6.93 13.85
C ALA A 82 22.08 -6.25 12.56
N GLY A 83 21.78 -6.79 11.38
CA GLY A 83 22.32 -6.34 10.09
C GLY A 83 21.43 -5.43 9.25
N LEU A 84 20.25 -5.04 9.74
CA LEU A 84 19.30 -4.23 8.98
C LEU A 84 18.96 -2.95 9.75
N ALA A 85 19.99 -2.14 10.04
CA ALA A 85 19.75 -0.74 10.30
C ALA A 85 19.35 -0.11 8.94
N PRO A 86 18.14 0.43 8.79
CA PRO A 86 17.83 1.25 7.62
C PRO A 86 18.67 2.52 7.75
N ASP A 87 19.80 2.56 7.06
CA ASP A 87 20.48 3.83 6.80
C ASP A 87 19.42 4.75 6.21
N ALA A 88 19.21 5.91 6.82
CA ALA A 88 18.34 6.93 6.27
C ALA A 88 18.95 7.39 4.93
N GLN A 89 18.60 6.70 3.85
CA GLN A 89 19.19 6.92 2.54
C GLN A 89 18.71 8.27 2.05
N ALA A 90 19.63 9.23 2.03
CA ALA A 90 19.41 10.52 1.41
C ALA A 90 19.25 10.32 -0.10
N VAL A 91 18.22 10.92 -0.69
CA VAL A 91 18.00 10.91 -2.14
C VAL A 91 19.23 11.50 -2.83
N MET A 92 19.89 10.71 -3.67
CA MET A 92 21.11 11.12 -4.38
C MET A 92 20.75 11.70 -5.75
N LYS A 93 21.39 12.81 -6.13
CA LYS A 93 21.32 13.37 -7.48
C LYS A 93 22.46 12.80 -8.33
N CYS A 94 22.12 12.10 -9.40
CA CYS A 94 23.06 11.50 -10.35
C CYS A 94 23.08 12.29 -11.67
N LEU A 95 24.27 12.50 -12.23
CA LEU A 95 24.48 13.15 -13.53
C LEU A 95 25.24 12.23 -14.50
N ALA A 96 24.68 12.00 -15.69
CA ALA A 96 25.36 11.37 -16.82
C ALA A 96 24.86 11.94 -18.14
N ASP A 97 25.76 12.12 -19.12
CA ASP A 97 25.43 12.59 -20.47
C ASP A 97 24.58 13.88 -20.50
N GLY A 98 24.85 14.79 -19.55
CA GLY A 98 24.09 16.04 -19.39
C GLY A 98 22.67 15.89 -18.84
N LYS A 99 22.25 14.67 -18.46
CA LYS A 99 20.94 14.38 -17.86
C LYS A 99 21.08 14.18 -16.36
N THR A 100 20.12 14.72 -15.61
CA THR A 100 20.05 14.61 -14.14
C THR A 100 18.86 13.76 -13.72
N TRP A 101 19.06 12.81 -12.83
CA TRP A 101 17.97 12.05 -12.17
C TRP A 101 18.26 11.85 -10.69
N TYR A 102 17.25 11.41 -9.94
CA TYR A 102 17.29 11.24 -8.49
C TYR A 102 16.95 9.79 -8.13
N GLN A 103 17.69 9.20 -7.20
CA GLN A 103 17.47 7.82 -6.76
C GLN A 103 17.97 7.63 -5.32
N ASP A 104 17.40 6.66 -4.62
CA ASP A 104 17.79 6.33 -3.25
C ASP A 104 19.04 5.43 -3.21
N ALA A 105 19.36 4.76 -4.32
CA ALA A 105 20.54 3.91 -4.46
C ALA A 105 21.79 4.70 -4.89
N PRO A 106 23.02 4.19 -4.64
CA PRO A 106 24.25 4.79 -5.17
C PRO A 106 24.22 4.96 -6.69
N CYS A 107 24.74 6.08 -7.19
CA CYS A 107 24.78 6.35 -8.63
C CYS A 107 25.66 5.30 -9.36
N PRO A 108 25.28 4.87 -10.57
CA PRO A 108 26.04 3.87 -11.33
C PRO A 108 27.46 4.37 -11.67
N GLN A 109 28.38 3.43 -11.88
CA GLN A 109 29.77 3.71 -12.26
C GLN A 109 29.82 4.62 -13.50
N GLY A 110 30.68 5.64 -13.47
CA GLY A 110 30.82 6.63 -14.56
C GLY A 110 29.88 7.83 -14.48
N THR A 111 29.13 7.97 -13.38
CA THR A 111 28.22 9.11 -13.15
C THR A 111 28.67 9.93 -11.95
N THR A 112 28.37 11.23 -11.96
CA THR A 112 28.75 12.13 -10.86
C THR A 112 27.62 12.19 -9.84
N ALA A 113 27.88 11.73 -8.61
CA ALA A 113 26.98 11.88 -7.48
C ALA A 113 27.24 13.22 -6.78
N LYS A 114 26.20 14.04 -6.59
CA LYS A 114 26.28 15.23 -5.74
C LYS A 114 25.26 15.11 -4.61
N PRO A 115 25.69 15.09 -3.33
CA PRO A 115 24.75 15.10 -2.22
C PRO A 115 23.91 16.37 -2.29
N MET A 116 22.59 16.22 -2.17
CA MET A 116 21.69 17.36 -2.20
C MET A 116 21.80 18.06 -0.84
N GLN A 117 22.48 19.21 -0.82
CA GLN A 117 22.45 20.10 0.32
C GLN A 117 21.10 20.81 0.26
N LEU A 118 20.15 20.36 1.09
CA LEU A 118 18.90 21.09 1.31
C LEU A 118 19.28 22.39 1.99
N ASP A 119 19.29 23.49 1.24
CA ASP A 119 19.35 24.81 1.85
C ASP A 119 18.15 24.93 2.81
N PRO A 120 18.37 25.38 4.06
CA PRO A 120 17.28 25.58 4.99
C PRO A 120 16.26 26.53 4.35
N PRO A 121 14.95 26.23 4.47
CA PRO A 121 13.92 27.05 3.83
C PRO A 121 14.09 28.51 4.26
N PRO A 122 14.04 29.47 3.31
CA PRO A 122 14.10 30.88 3.66
C PRO A 122 12.98 31.19 4.65
N ALA A 123 13.31 31.90 5.72
CA ALA A 123 12.33 32.35 6.69
C ALA A 123 11.18 33.06 5.95
N SER A 124 9.98 32.52 6.07
CA SER A 124 8.78 33.03 5.42
C SER A 124 8.60 34.51 5.78
N PRO A 125 8.58 35.44 4.80
CA PRO A 125 8.23 36.83 5.10
C PRO A 125 6.76 36.90 5.51
N GLU A 126 6.49 37.68 6.56
CA GLU A 126 5.16 37.98 7.09
C GLU A 126 4.22 38.58 6.03
N PRO A 127 2.90 38.36 6.13
CA PRO A 127 1.95 38.90 5.18
C PRO A 127 1.71 40.39 5.45
N LEU A 128 2.27 41.24 4.57
CA LEU A 128 1.87 42.65 4.44
C LEU A 128 0.42 42.74 3.93
N ARG A 129 -0.51 42.98 4.84
CA ARG A 129 -1.80 43.62 4.54
C ARG A 129 -1.52 44.99 3.92
N ASN A 130 -1.96 45.23 2.69
CA ASN A 130 -2.22 46.58 2.19
C ASN A 130 -3.31 46.58 1.10
N SER A 131 -4.47 47.06 1.53
CA SER A 131 -5.37 48.03 0.88
C SER A 131 -5.65 47.97 -0.63
N MET A 132 -6.94 47.75 -0.94
CA MET A 132 -7.62 48.14 -2.18
C MET A 132 -7.37 49.61 -2.54
N PRO A 133 -7.43 49.96 -3.84
CA PRO A 133 -8.48 50.88 -4.27
C PRO A 133 -9.36 50.36 -5.42
N THR A 134 -10.64 50.70 -5.31
CA THR A 134 -11.71 50.55 -6.31
C THR A 134 -11.53 51.55 -7.46
N GLU A 135 -11.66 51.10 -8.72
CA GLU A 135 -12.23 51.95 -9.78
C GLU A 135 -12.89 51.10 -10.91
N PRO A 136 -14.04 51.53 -11.49
CA PRO A 136 -14.80 50.78 -12.51
C PRO A 136 -14.69 51.40 -13.93
N ALA A 137 -14.64 50.57 -14.99
CA ALA A 137 -15.26 50.86 -16.32
C ALA A 137 -15.01 49.75 -17.39
N THR A 138 -16.09 49.03 -17.73
CA THR A 138 -16.66 48.78 -19.08
C THR A 138 -15.83 48.22 -20.28
N LYS A 139 -16.28 47.01 -20.73
CA LYS A 139 -16.28 46.37 -22.08
C LYS A 139 -14.97 45.78 -22.67
N PRO A 140 -15.04 44.77 -23.58
CA PRO A 140 -16.19 44.04 -24.13
C PRO A 140 -16.20 42.53 -23.88
N ALA A 141 -17.40 41.95 -24.01
CA ALA A 141 -17.66 40.51 -23.98
C ALA A 141 -16.82 39.79 -25.04
N SER A 142 -15.72 39.17 -24.60
CA SER A 142 -15.08 38.08 -25.33
C SER A 142 -15.96 36.85 -25.21
N ALA A 143 -16.35 36.29 -26.34
CA ALA A 143 -16.95 34.98 -26.42
C ALA A 143 -16.10 33.98 -25.61
N PRO A 144 -16.71 33.06 -24.85
CA PRO A 144 -15.96 32.08 -24.07
C PRO A 144 -15.13 31.24 -25.05
N ALA A 145 -13.80 31.41 -24.96
CA ALA A 145 -12.87 30.53 -25.65
C ALA A 145 -13.20 29.08 -25.22
N PRO A 146 -13.24 28.11 -26.15
CA PRO A 146 -13.46 26.71 -25.79
C PRO A 146 -12.38 26.32 -24.79
N GLN A 147 -12.79 26.06 -23.55
CA GLN A 147 -11.91 25.64 -22.48
C GLN A 147 -11.27 24.33 -22.94
N ALA A 148 -9.98 24.39 -23.28
CA ALA A 148 -9.19 23.19 -23.50
C ALA A 148 -9.21 22.42 -22.18
N VAL A 149 -9.98 21.34 -22.17
CA VAL A 149 -10.10 20.40 -21.05
C VAL A 149 -8.69 19.93 -20.73
N SER A 150 -8.09 20.52 -19.69
CA SER A 150 -6.70 20.21 -19.33
C SER A 150 -6.62 18.73 -18.98
N PRO A 151 -5.58 18.00 -19.38
CA PRO A 151 -5.46 16.56 -19.12
C PRO A 151 -5.59 16.21 -17.62
N SER A 152 -5.28 17.17 -16.74
CA SER A 152 -5.53 17.10 -15.30
C SER A 152 -7.00 16.87 -14.94
N SER A 153 -7.93 17.51 -15.65
CA SER A 153 -9.38 17.40 -15.36
C SER A 153 -9.95 16.02 -15.68
N MET A 154 -9.48 15.38 -16.76
CA MET A 154 -9.88 14.00 -17.09
C MET A 154 -9.32 13.00 -16.06
N LEU A 155 -8.06 13.17 -15.65
CA LEU A 155 -7.44 12.33 -14.62
C LEU A 155 -8.15 12.49 -13.27
N GLU A 156 -8.49 13.71 -12.88
CA GLU A 156 -9.21 13.99 -11.63
C GLU A 156 -10.59 13.36 -11.60
N GLU A 157 -11.34 13.42 -12.70
CA GLU A 157 -12.67 12.80 -12.79
C GLU A 157 -12.58 11.28 -12.69
N GLU A 158 -11.63 10.69 -13.41
CA GLU A 158 -11.35 9.26 -13.34
C GLU A 158 -10.84 8.82 -11.95
N ALA A 159 -10.04 9.65 -11.28
CA ALA A 159 -9.59 9.42 -9.92
C ALA A 159 -10.76 9.43 -8.92
N ARG A 160 -11.71 10.36 -9.07
CA ARG A 160 -12.94 10.38 -8.25
C ARG A 160 -13.76 9.12 -8.48
N MET A 161 -13.98 8.74 -9.74
CA MET A 161 -14.71 7.51 -10.08
C MET A 161 -14.05 6.28 -9.43
N CYS A 162 -12.72 6.21 -9.47
CA CYS A 162 -11.93 5.17 -8.83
C CYS A 162 -12.12 5.15 -7.31
N LEU A 163 -12.00 6.31 -6.64
CA LEU A 163 -12.20 6.43 -5.20
C LEU A 163 -13.63 6.02 -4.80
N ASP A 164 -14.64 6.47 -5.53
CA ASP A 164 -16.05 6.13 -5.28
C ASP A 164 -16.29 4.62 -5.34
N TRP A 165 -15.64 3.93 -6.29
CA TRP A 165 -15.69 2.48 -6.37
C TRP A 165 -15.11 1.82 -5.10
N TYR A 166 -13.96 2.28 -4.61
CA TYR A 166 -13.37 1.75 -3.38
C TYR A 166 -14.21 2.10 -2.14
N GLN A 167 -14.79 3.30 -2.07
CA GLN A 167 -15.69 3.67 -0.97
C GLN A 167 -16.91 2.74 -0.90
N LYS A 168 -17.49 2.41 -2.06
CA LYS A 168 -18.66 1.53 -2.15
C LYS A 168 -18.34 0.05 -1.89
N ASN A 169 -17.19 -0.44 -2.37
CA ASN A 169 -16.92 -1.89 -2.41
C ASN A 169 -15.90 -2.36 -1.35
N ALA A 170 -14.99 -1.49 -0.89
CA ALA A 170 -13.93 -1.85 0.06
C ALA A 170 -14.21 -1.48 1.52
N GLY A 171 -15.38 -0.90 1.80
CA GLY A 171 -15.75 -0.51 3.17
C GLY A 171 -14.82 0.57 3.74
N LEU A 172 -14.36 1.51 2.90
CA LEU A 172 -13.55 2.63 3.37
C LEU A 172 -14.30 3.42 4.45
N PRO A 173 -13.60 3.86 5.50
CA PRO A 173 -14.20 4.71 6.52
C PRO A 173 -14.62 6.07 5.92
N PRO A 174 -15.65 6.72 6.49
CA PRO A 174 -16.03 8.07 6.08
C PRO A 174 -14.84 9.03 6.26
N GLY A 175 -14.67 9.95 5.31
CA GLY A 175 -13.54 10.87 5.28
C GLY A 175 -12.29 10.35 4.57
N ALA A 176 -12.34 9.15 3.98
CA ALA A 176 -11.27 8.68 3.09
C ALA A 176 -11.20 9.54 1.81
N THR A 177 -9.98 9.98 1.46
CA THR A 177 -9.69 10.80 0.27
C THR A 177 -8.53 10.19 -0.51
N TYR A 178 -8.29 10.64 -1.75
CA TYR A 178 -7.03 10.32 -2.46
C TYR A 178 -6.06 11.50 -2.34
N MET A 179 -4.77 11.20 -2.15
CA MET A 179 -3.70 12.20 -2.04
C MET A 179 -3.00 12.48 -3.37
N SER A 180 -2.92 11.46 -4.21
CA SER A 180 -2.31 11.55 -5.54
C SER A 180 -2.99 10.58 -6.49
N ALA A 181 -2.95 10.92 -7.78
CA ALA A 181 -3.46 10.10 -8.87
C ALA A 181 -2.44 10.11 -10.00
N THR A 182 -2.23 8.93 -10.60
CA THR A 182 -1.43 8.76 -11.82
C THR A 182 -2.19 7.84 -12.77
N LYS A 183 -1.93 7.96 -14.07
CA LYS A 183 -2.56 7.11 -15.09
C LYS A 183 -1.52 6.55 -16.05
N ASP A 184 -1.50 5.23 -16.17
CA ASP A 184 -0.81 4.52 -17.25
C ASP A 184 -1.85 3.84 -18.14
N ARG A 185 -1.97 4.34 -19.38
CA ARG A 185 -2.93 3.87 -20.38
C ARG A 185 -4.37 3.90 -19.85
N ARG A 186 -4.88 2.77 -19.37
CA ARG A 186 -6.25 2.60 -18.86
C ARG A 186 -6.30 2.44 -17.35
N VAL A 187 -5.16 2.31 -16.69
CA VAL A 187 -5.09 2.06 -15.25
C VAL A 187 -4.83 3.38 -14.54
N VAL A 188 -5.78 3.76 -13.67
CA VAL A 188 -5.60 4.85 -12.73
C VAL A 188 -5.11 4.26 -11.41
N THR A 189 -4.02 4.82 -10.89
CA THR A 189 -3.44 4.45 -9.61
C THR A 189 -3.56 5.63 -8.66
N LEU A 190 -4.16 5.39 -7.50
CA LEU A 190 -4.37 6.35 -6.43
C LEU A 190 -3.53 5.98 -5.21
N VAL A 191 -3.22 6.98 -4.39
CA VAL A 191 -2.86 6.76 -2.98
C VAL A 191 -4.04 7.22 -2.13
N ILE A 192 -4.76 6.28 -1.52
CA ILE A 192 -5.93 6.55 -0.69
C ILE A 192 -5.48 6.77 0.75
N ALA A 193 -5.83 7.93 1.30
CA ALA A 193 -5.67 8.28 2.70
C ALA A 193 -6.99 7.99 3.45
N ALA A 194 -6.98 7.00 4.34
CA ALA A 194 -8.14 6.61 5.12
C ALA A 194 -7.91 6.92 6.62
N PRO A 195 -8.83 7.63 7.29
CA PRO A 195 -8.73 7.84 8.73
C PRO A 195 -8.85 6.51 9.48
N VAL A 196 -7.97 6.29 10.46
CA VAL A 196 -7.99 5.13 11.34
C VAL A 196 -8.04 5.59 12.79
N SER A 197 -8.81 4.87 13.61
CA SER A 197 -8.79 5.03 15.06
C SER A 197 -8.24 3.76 15.67
N MET A 198 -7.21 3.92 16.49
CA MET A 198 -6.53 2.82 17.16
C MET A 198 -6.53 3.09 18.66
N THR A 199 -6.65 2.04 19.46
CA THR A 199 -6.45 2.14 20.91
C THR A 199 -5.01 1.74 21.20
N ASN A 200 -4.25 2.62 21.87
CA ASN A 200 -2.89 2.32 22.26
C ASN A 200 -2.84 1.37 23.48
N HIS A 201 -1.63 1.00 23.92
CA HIS A 201 -1.44 0.10 25.06
C HIS A 201 -1.95 0.67 26.40
N THR A 202 -2.18 1.99 26.50
CA THR A 202 -2.73 2.64 27.70
C THR A 202 -4.27 2.73 27.67
N GLY A 203 -4.92 2.24 26.61
CA GLY A 203 -6.37 2.33 26.44
C GLY A 203 -6.85 3.67 25.84
N ALA A 204 -5.95 4.60 25.52
CA ALA A 204 -6.31 5.86 24.89
C ALA A 204 -6.59 5.67 23.38
N ARG A 205 -7.63 6.33 22.87
CA ARG A 205 -7.89 6.39 21.43
C ARG A 205 -6.93 7.39 20.77
N VAL A 206 -6.23 6.92 19.75
CA VAL A 206 -5.37 7.72 18.88
C VAL A 206 -5.98 7.71 17.49
N GLN A 207 -6.01 8.87 16.83
CA GLN A 207 -6.42 9.01 15.44
C GLN A 207 -5.17 9.08 14.55
N GLY A 208 -5.24 8.47 13.38
CA GLY A 208 -4.19 8.54 12.37
C GLY A 208 -4.78 8.40 10.98
N THR A 209 -3.90 8.39 9.99
CA THR A 209 -4.28 8.19 8.59
C THR A 209 -3.42 7.08 8.01
N THR A 210 -4.05 6.11 7.38
CA THR A 210 -3.34 5.08 6.61
C THR A 210 -3.32 5.49 5.15
N GLN A 211 -2.16 5.38 4.50
CA GLN A 211 -2.00 5.62 3.07
C GLN A 211 -1.79 4.30 2.36
N THR A 212 -2.68 3.93 1.45
CA THR A 212 -2.59 2.64 0.75
C THR A 212 -2.78 2.87 -0.75
N PRO A 213 -1.92 2.27 -1.61
CA PRO A 213 -2.09 2.37 -3.05
C PRO A 213 -3.31 1.56 -3.51
N ALA A 214 -4.06 2.12 -4.46
CA ALA A 214 -5.23 1.51 -5.07
C ALA A 214 -5.14 1.66 -6.59
N SER A 215 -5.68 0.70 -7.32
CA SER A 215 -5.72 0.75 -8.79
C SER A 215 -7.12 0.40 -9.29
N CYS A 216 -7.55 1.05 -10.36
CA CYS A 216 -8.74 0.73 -11.13
C CYS A 216 -8.44 0.86 -12.62
N GLU A 217 -9.11 0.05 -13.44
CA GLU A 217 -9.01 0.15 -14.90
C GLU A 217 -10.26 0.85 -15.45
N ILE A 218 -10.05 1.75 -16.41
CA ILE A 218 -11.10 2.57 -17.03
C ILE A 218 -11.14 2.31 -18.53
N ASN A 219 -12.26 1.79 -18.99
CA ASN A 219 -12.53 1.43 -20.37
C ASN A 219 -13.66 2.34 -20.91
N GLY A 220 -13.31 3.32 -21.74
CA GLY A 220 -14.28 4.24 -22.35
C GLY A 220 -15.07 5.07 -21.34
N GLY A 221 -14.40 5.56 -20.28
CA GLY A 221 -15.02 6.37 -19.23
C GLY A 221 -15.85 5.56 -18.23
N LYS A 222 -15.71 4.23 -18.19
CA LYS A 222 -16.35 3.35 -17.21
C LYS A 222 -15.31 2.50 -16.51
N ILE A 223 -15.49 2.28 -15.21
CA ILE A 223 -14.66 1.33 -14.46
C ILE A 223 -14.90 -0.09 -14.97
N ASP A 224 -13.81 -0.80 -15.23
CA ASP A 224 -13.81 -2.25 -15.36
C ASP A 224 -13.88 -2.88 -13.96
N ASP A 225 -15.10 -3.26 -13.55
CA ASP A 225 -15.37 -3.79 -12.22
C ASP A 225 -14.61 -5.10 -11.97
N GLY A 226 -14.50 -5.98 -12.98
CA GLY A 226 -13.85 -7.28 -12.86
C GLY A 226 -12.34 -7.14 -12.62
N TRP A 227 -11.68 -6.29 -13.41
CA TRP A 227 -10.27 -6.00 -13.23
C TRP A 227 -10.01 -5.31 -11.88
N THR A 228 -10.78 -4.26 -11.58
CA THR A 228 -10.63 -3.45 -10.37
C THR A 228 -10.82 -4.29 -9.12
N ARG A 229 -11.85 -5.15 -9.07
CA ARG A 229 -12.09 -6.08 -7.97
C ARG A 229 -10.94 -7.09 -7.79
N THR A 230 -10.41 -7.62 -8.89
CA THR A 230 -9.27 -8.56 -8.83
C THR A 230 -8.03 -7.89 -8.24
N HIS A 231 -7.75 -6.66 -8.65
CA HIS A 231 -6.63 -5.88 -8.11
C HIS A 231 -6.86 -5.43 -6.67
N ALA A 232 -8.08 -5.05 -6.30
CA ALA A 232 -8.45 -4.71 -4.93
C ALA A 232 -8.25 -5.90 -3.98
N ARG A 233 -8.62 -7.13 -4.39
CA ARG A 233 -8.32 -8.36 -3.61
C ARG A 233 -6.82 -8.58 -3.44
N ARG A 234 -6.05 -8.43 -4.51
CA ARG A 234 -4.57 -8.56 -4.47
C ARG A 234 -3.93 -7.51 -3.55
N GLY A 235 -4.51 -6.32 -3.48
CA GLY A 235 -4.11 -5.23 -2.59
C GLY A 235 -4.69 -5.32 -1.17
N ASN A 236 -5.40 -6.41 -0.83
CA ASN A 236 -6.07 -6.60 0.47
C ASN A 236 -7.09 -5.51 0.83
N TRP A 237 -7.65 -4.81 -0.16
CA TRP A 237 -8.73 -3.85 0.04
C TRP A 237 -10.06 -4.53 0.34
N ILE A 238 -10.26 -5.71 -0.26
CA ILE A 238 -11.46 -6.54 -0.10
C ILE A 238 -11.02 -7.99 0.10
N GLN A 239 -11.78 -8.71 0.93
CA GLN A 239 -11.56 -10.14 1.22
C GLN A 239 -12.54 -11.02 0.44
#